data_AF-A0A0S8J1I7-F1
#
_entry.id   AF-A0A0S8J1I7-F1
#
_cell.length_a   1.000
_cell.length_b   1.000
_cell.length_c   1.000
_cell.angle_alpha   90.00
_cell.angle_beta   90.00
_cell.angle_gamma   90.00
#
_symmetry.space_group_name_H-M   'P 1'
#
loop_
_entity.id
_entity.type
_entity.pdbx_description
1 polymer ?
#
loop_
_entity_poly.entity_id
_entity_poly.type
_entity_poly.pdbx_seq_one_letter_code
_entity_poly.pdbx_strand_id
1 'polypeptide(L)'
;MKRPFLEERKIMETIAGLPKSSFTILDFIETFKQLFPDQWQRLVERYGLFGQRKRYTVATYLANRLYLHSHKSESCLEPFQKYRKGGMGDYRRATREEKESFGSLWIAIYRKIKEG
;
A
#
# COMPACT_ATOMS: atom_id res chain seq x y z
N MET A 1 -23.36 -7.29 -0.38
CA MET A 1 -21.90 -7.04 -0.46
C MET A 1 -21.57 -5.75 0.27
N LYS A 2 -20.59 -5.76 1.20
CA LYS A 2 -20.11 -4.51 1.83
C LYS A 2 -19.28 -3.73 0.80
N ARG A 3 -19.65 -2.49 0.51
CA ARG A 3 -18.86 -1.62 -0.38
C ARG A 3 -17.49 -1.38 0.26
N PRO A 4 -16.38 -1.51 -0.50
CA PRO A 4 -15.06 -1.21 0.02
C PRO A 4 -14.98 0.26 0.48
N PHE A 5 -14.30 0.52 1.60
CA PHE A 5 -14.19 1.87 2.16
C PHE A 5 -13.30 2.81 1.32
N LEU A 6 -12.49 2.23 0.43
CA LEU A 6 -11.66 2.93 -0.53
C LEU A 6 -12.10 2.52 -1.94
N GLU A 7 -12.44 3.48 -2.77
CA GLU A 7 -12.78 3.22 -4.17
C GLU A 7 -11.53 2.89 -4.99
N GLU A 8 -11.70 2.03 -5.99
CA GLU A 8 -10.57 1.59 -6.83
C GLU A 8 -9.95 2.75 -7.61
N ARG A 9 -10.77 3.69 -8.09
CA ARG A 9 -10.30 4.89 -8.79
C ARG A 9 -9.25 5.66 -8.00
N LYS A 10 -9.44 5.82 -6.68
CA LYS A 10 -8.49 6.52 -5.81
C LYS A 10 -7.16 5.77 -5.67
N ILE A 11 -7.19 4.44 -5.76
CA ILE A 11 -5.97 3.62 -5.78
C ILE A 11 -5.20 3.90 -7.08
N MET A 12 -5.87 3.83 -8.22
CA MET A 12 -5.26 4.07 -9.53
C MET A 12 -4.70 5.50 -9.66
N GLU A 13 -5.46 6.50 -9.20
CA GLU A 13 -5.02 7.90 -9.21
C GLU A 13 -3.80 8.14 -8.32
N THR A 14 -3.76 7.50 -7.15
CA THR A 14 -2.58 7.55 -6.27
C THR A 14 -1.38 6.87 -6.92
N ILE A 15 -1.58 5.72 -7.56
CA ILE A 15 -0.49 5.04 -8.29
C ILE A 15 0.01 5.94 -9.42
N ALA A 16 -0.87 6.57 -10.19
CA ALA A 16 -0.52 7.47 -11.28
C ALA A 16 0.33 8.67 -10.78
N GLY A 17 -0.01 9.24 -9.63
CA GLY A 17 0.73 10.35 -9.02
C GLY A 17 2.14 10.01 -8.52
N LEU A 18 2.49 8.72 -8.37
CA LEU A 18 3.83 8.32 -7.95
C LEU A 18 4.85 8.47 -9.09
N PRO A 19 5.97 9.20 -8.94
CA PRO A 19 6.91 9.42 -10.04
C PRO A 19 7.75 8.18 -10.39
N LYS A 20 7.87 7.23 -9.45
CA LYS A 20 8.72 6.04 -9.60
C LYS A 20 7.93 4.88 -10.22
N SER A 21 8.62 4.08 -11.03
CA SER A 21 8.11 2.83 -11.59
C SER A 21 7.93 1.72 -10.54
N SER A 22 8.60 1.83 -9.39
CA SER A 22 8.38 0.99 -8.22
C SER A 22 8.24 1.84 -6.96
N PHE A 23 7.42 1.37 -6.02
CA PHE A 23 7.08 2.13 -4.82
C PHE A 23 6.72 1.19 -3.67
N THR A 24 6.79 1.71 -2.45
CA THR A 24 6.38 1.00 -1.24
C THR A 24 5.02 1.47 -0.73
N ILE A 25 4.49 0.79 0.28
CA ILE A 25 3.29 1.26 0.97
C ILE A 25 3.47 2.66 1.59
N LEU A 26 4.69 3.05 1.97
CA LEU A 26 4.95 4.36 2.57
C LEU A 26 4.86 5.47 1.51
N ASP A 27 5.47 5.28 0.34
CA ASP A 27 5.35 6.21 -0.78
C ASP A 27 3.86 6.39 -1.19
N PHE A 28 3.12 5.28 -1.23
CA PHE A 28 1.69 5.31 -1.52
C PHE A 28 0.91 6.08 -0.47
N ILE A 29 1.18 5.87 0.82
CA ILE A 29 0.48 6.59 1.92
C ILE A 29 0.73 8.10 1.82
N GLU A 30 1.97 8.50 1.56
CA GLU A 30 2.33 9.91 1.44
C GLU A 30 1.58 10.58 0.29
N THR A 31 1.60 9.96 -0.89
CA THR A 31 0.87 10.45 -2.07
C THR A 31 -0.64 10.44 -1.84
N PHE A 32 -1.17 9.39 -1.21
CA PHE A 32 -2.60 9.26 -0.90
C PHE A 32 -3.09 10.38 0.04
N LYS A 33 -2.28 10.72 1.06
CA LYS A 33 -2.58 11.81 2.01
C LYS A 33 -2.68 13.15 1.31
N GLN A 34 -1.79 13.40 0.34
CA GLN A 34 -1.76 14.66 -0.42
C GLN A 34 -2.95 14.77 -1.37
N LEU A 35 -3.30 13.68 -2.07
CA LEU A 35 -4.40 13.67 -3.04
C LEU A 35 -5.79 13.59 -2.40
N PHE A 36 -5.92 12.86 -1.28
CA PHE A 36 -7.22 12.58 -0.66
C PHE A 36 -7.20 12.78 0.87
N PRO A 37 -6.92 14.00 1.36
CA PRO A 37 -6.80 14.28 2.79
C PRO A 37 -8.07 13.91 3.59
N ASP A 38 -9.27 14.20 3.06
CA ASP A 38 -10.53 13.85 3.72
C ASP A 38 -10.74 12.33 3.81
N GLN A 39 -10.40 11.60 2.75
CA GLN A 39 -10.50 10.15 2.74
C GLN A 39 -9.47 9.53 3.69
N TRP A 40 -8.27 10.12 3.76
CA TRP A 40 -7.25 9.75 4.72
C TRP A 40 -7.74 9.96 6.16
N GLN A 41 -8.33 11.11 6.47
CA GLN A 41 -8.88 11.39 7.79
C GLN A 41 -9.96 10.36 8.19
N ARG A 42 -10.88 10.04 7.27
CA ARG A 42 -11.88 9.00 7.49
C ARG A 42 -11.28 7.61 7.70
N LEU A 43 -10.18 7.29 7.01
CA LEU A 43 -9.43 6.06 7.23
C LEU A 43 -8.77 6.04 8.62
N VAL A 44 -8.20 7.16 9.05
CA VAL A 44 -7.59 7.32 10.38
C VAL A 44 -8.64 7.24 11.48
N GLU A 45 -9.83 7.84 11.32
CA GLU A 45 -10.91 7.69 12.29
C GLU A 45 -11.37 6.23 12.42
N ARG A 46 -11.42 5.51 11.29
CA ARG A 46 -11.87 4.12 11.25
C ARG A 46 -10.82 3.12 11.72
N TYR A 47 -9.55 3.36 11.41
CA TYR A 47 -8.46 2.39 11.59
C TYR A 47 -7.27 2.92 12.42
N GLY A 48 -7.27 4.20 12.78
CA GLY A 48 -6.18 4.91 13.48
C GLY A 48 -6.26 4.87 15.01
N LEU A 49 -7.32 4.33 15.60
CA LEU A 49 -7.44 4.11 17.05
C LEU A 49 -6.61 2.92 17.59
N PHE A 50 -5.72 2.33 16.80
CA PHE A 50 -4.99 1.10 17.18
C PHE A 50 -3.70 1.39 17.98
N GLY A 51 -3.89 1.73 19.27
CA GLY A 51 -2.84 1.90 20.28
C GLY A 51 -2.74 0.77 21.33
N GLN A 52 -3.50 -0.32 21.21
CA GLN A 52 -3.42 -1.47 22.12
C GLN A 52 -2.98 -2.74 21.37
N ARG A 53 -1.66 -2.98 21.36
CA ARG A 53 -1.00 -4.30 21.16
C ARG A 53 -1.21 -5.06 19.84
N LYS A 54 -1.84 -4.52 18.78
CA LYS A 54 -1.95 -5.20 17.46
C LYS A 54 -1.61 -4.28 16.28
N ARG A 55 -0.62 -4.70 15.47
CA ARG A 55 0.00 -4.03 14.29
C ARG A 55 -0.90 -3.82 13.05
N TYR A 56 -2.22 -3.65 13.19
CA TYR A 56 -3.15 -3.55 12.05
C TYR A 56 -3.66 -2.10 11.90
N THR A 57 -2.99 -1.32 11.04
CA THR A 57 -3.21 0.14 10.86
C THR A 57 -3.78 0.47 9.47
N VAL A 58 -4.04 1.75 9.19
CA VAL A 58 -4.40 2.23 7.84
C VAL A 58 -3.44 1.69 6.77
N ALA A 59 -2.15 1.57 7.09
CA ALA A 59 -1.14 1.01 6.21
C ALA A 59 -1.43 -0.45 5.81
N THR A 60 -1.86 -1.29 6.76
CA THR A 60 -2.24 -2.68 6.47
C THR A 60 -3.47 -2.75 5.58
N TYR A 61 -4.47 -1.89 5.84
CA TYR A 61 -5.65 -1.81 4.98
C TYR A 61 -5.27 -1.42 3.54
N LEU A 62 -4.47 -0.36 3.38
CA LEU A 62 -4.00 0.09 2.07
C LEU A 62 -3.12 -0.95 1.37
N ALA A 63 -2.23 -1.63 2.10
CA ALA A 63 -1.41 -2.71 1.55
C ALA A 63 -2.26 -3.88 1.05
N ASN A 64 -3.31 -4.26 1.78
CA ASN A 64 -4.25 -5.28 1.33
C ASN A 64 -5.00 -4.83 0.07
N ARG A 65 -5.36 -3.55 -0.03
CA ARG A 65 -6.01 -3.00 -1.21
C ARG A 65 -5.09 -2.99 -2.43
N LEU A 66 -3.82 -2.64 -2.26
CA LEU A 66 -2.81 -2.73 -3.32
C LEU A 66 -2.55 -4.18 -3.74
N TYR A 67 -2.45 -5.10 -2.77
CA TYR A 67 -2.31 -6.53 -3.08
C TYR A 67 -3.48 -7.04 -3.93
N LEU A 68 -4.71 -6.76 -3.52
CA LEU A 68 -5.90 -7.14 -4.30
C LEU A 68 -5.94 -6.45 -5.67
N HIS A 69 -5.58 -5.16 -5.73
CA HIS A 69 -5.52 -4.41 -6.99
C HIS A 69 -4.53 -5.06 -7.96
N SER A 70 -3.31 -5.40 -7.49
CA SER A 70 -2.24 -5.97 -8.33
C SER A 70 -2.61 -7.26 -9.06
N HIS A 71 -3.61 -8.01 -8.60
CA HIS A 71 -4.04 -9.28 -9.21
C HIS A 71 -5.27 -9.13 -10.11
N LYS A 72 -5.77 -7.90 -10.33
CA LYS A 72 -6.88 -7.64 -11.25
C LYS A 72 -6.37 -7.50 -12.68
N SER A 73 -7.22 -7.87 -13.65
CA SER A 73 -6.93 -7.69 -15.08
C SER A 73 -6.75 -6.21 -15.47
N GLU A 74 -7.46 -5.30 -14.80
CA GLU A 74 -7.38 -3.85 -15.02
C GLU A 74 -6.32 -3.17 -14.13
N SER A 75 -5.46 -3.94 -13.46
CA SER A 75 -4.39 -3.43 -12.62
C SER A 75 -3.36 -2.66 -13.45
N CYS A 76 -2.93 -1.50 -12.97
CA CYS A 76 -1.73 -0.82 -13.49
C CYS A 76 -0.43 -1.30 -12.82
N LEU A 77 -0.52 -2.33 -11.97
CA LEU A 77 0.60 -2.96 -11.26
C LEU A 77 0.86 -4.38 -11.75
N GLU A 78 2.13 -4.78 -11.73
CA GLU A 78 2.51 -6.18 -11.85
C GLU A 78 1.91 -7.01 -10.70
N PRO A 79 1.48 -8.27 -10.95
CA PRO A 79 0.96 -9.14 -9.90
C PRO A 79 1.94 -9.33 -8.75
N PHE A 80 1.55 -8.91 -7.55
CA PHE A 80 2.44 -8.93 -6.38
C PHE A 80 2.80 -10.35 -5.96
N GLN A 81 4.09 -10.66 -5.90
CA GLN A 81 4.61 -11.94 -5.49
C GLN A 81 4.83 -12.00 -3.98
N LYS A 82 4.04 -12.83 -3.29
CA LYS A 82 4.24 -13.11 -1.87
C LYS A 82 5.55 -13.88 -1.62
N TYR A 83 6.05 -13.77 -0.40
CA TYR A 83 7.10 -14.65 0.11
C TYR A 83 6.74 -16.13 -0.12
N ARG A 84 7.66 -16.91 -0.68
CA ARG A 84 7.54 -18.36 -0.87
C ARG A 84 8.86 -19.04 -0.53
N LYS A 85 8.81 -20.34 -0.22
CA LYS A 85 10.00 -21.17 0.02
C LYS A 85 10.84 -21.19 -1.28
N GLY A 86 11.84 -20.31 -1.38
CA GLY A 86 12.62 -20.06 -2.61
C GLY A 86 12.98 -18.59 -2.88
N GLY A 87 12.41 -17.63 -2.15
CA GLY A 87 12.80 -16.22 -2.30
C GLY A 87 11.97 -15.26 -1.44
N MET A 88 12.39 -14.00 -1.40
CA MET A 88 11.70 -12.95 -0.62
C MET A 88 10.41 -12.45 -1.28
N GLY A 89 10.13 -12.84 -2.53
CA GLY A 89 9.06 -12.24 -3.33
C GLY A 89 9.32 -10.74 -3.53
N ASP A 90 8.26 -9.95 -3.55
CA ASP A 90 8.33 -8.51 -3.74
C ASP A 90 8.47 -7.73 -2.42
N TYR A 91 9.35 -8.21 -1.54
CA TYR A 91 9.67 -7.56 -0.28
C TYR A 91 11.15 -7.15 -0.23
N ARG A 92 11.43 -5.99 0.36
CA ARG A 92 12.79 -5.61 0.75
C ARG A 92 12.89 -5.35 2.25
N ARG A 93 14.12 -5.33 2.76
CA ARG A 93 14.37 -4.82 4.11
C ARG A 93 14.00 -3.33 4.17
N ALA A 94 13.30 -2.97 5.23
CA ALA A 94 13.06 -1.57 5.57
C ALA A 94 14.37 -0.91 6.01
N THR A 95 14.54 0.38 5.71
CA THR A 95 15.64 1.18 6.28
C THR A 95 15.41 1.38 7.78
N ARG A 96 16.39 1.98 8.48
CA ARG A 96 16.24 2.26 9.91
C ARG A 96 15.10 3.24 10.17
N GLU A 97 15.01 4.30 9.37
CA GLU A 97 13.99 5.34 9.45
C GLU A 97 12.59 4.77 9.16
N GLU A 98 12.50 3.92 8.12
CA GLU A 98 11.26 3.22 7.79
C GLU A 98 10.87 2.24 8.91
N LYS A 99 11.84 1.54 9.52
CA LYS A 99 11.55 0.63 10.63
C LYS A 99 11.04 1.38 11.85
N GLU A 100 11.59 2.56 12.16
CA GLU A 100 11.12 3.41 13.25
C GLU A 100 9.68 3.88 13.01
N SER A 101 9.33 4.19 11.76
CA SER A 101 7.98 4.69 11.39
C SER A 101 6.94 3.58 11.16
N PHE A 102 7.33 2.48 10.51
CA PHE A 102 6.47 1.39 10.05
C PHE A 102 6.45 0.18 11.00
N GLY A 103 7.49 0.02 11.83
CA GLY A 103 7.57 -1.03 12.85
C GLY A 103 7.83 -2.45 12.33
N SER A 104 8.10 -2.61 11.03
CA SER A 104 8.41 -3.89 10.38
C SER A 104 9.80 -3.90 9.77
N LEU A 105 10.45 -5.06 9.77
CA LEU A 105 11.74 -5.29 9.10
C LEU A 105 11.62 -5.43 7.59
N TRP A 106 10.42 -5.74 7.10
CA TRP A 106 10.14 -6.01 5.69
C TRP A 106 9.02 -5.10 5.20
N ILE A 107 9.21 -4.56 4.01
CA ILE A 107 8.24 -3.69 3.33
C ILE A 107 7.97 -4.22 1.92
N ALA A 108 6.69 -4.22 1.53
CA ALA A 108 6.25 -4.63 0.21
C ALA A 108 6.65 -3.57 -0.83
N ILE A 109 7.14 -4.02 -1.98
CA ILE A 109 7.42 -3.23 -3.17
C ILE A 109 6.39 -3.57 -4.23
N TYR A 110 5.72 -2.55 -4.76
CA TYR A 110 4.84 -2.67 -5.92
C TYR A 110 5.54 -2.09 -7.13
N ARG A 111 5.32 -2.69 -8.30
CA ARG A 111 5.86 -2.22 -9.57
C ARG A 111 4.71 -1.88 -10.50
N LYS A 112 4.81 -0.72 -11.15
CA LYS A 112 3.92 -0.33 -12.22
C LYS A 112 4.24 -1.17 -13.46
N ILE A 113 3.20 -1.58 -14.18
CA ILE A 113 3.40 -2.10 -15.54
C ILE A 113 3.96 -0.95 -16.36
N LYS A 114 5.10 -1.14 -17.03
CA LYS A 114 5.59 -0.13 -17.98
C LYS A 114 4.53 0.03 -19.08
N GLU A 115 4.05 1.25 -19.29
CA GLU A 115 3.46 1.56 -20.59
C GLU A 115 4.57 1.36 -21.63
N GLY A 116 4.36 0.38 -22.50
CA GLY A 116 5.26 0.08 -23.62
C GLY A 116 5.19 1.13 -24.71
#